data_AF-A0A929BMY4-F1
#
_entry.id   AF-A0A929BMY4-F1
#
_cell.length_a   1.000
_cell.length_b   1.000
_cell.length_c   1.000
_cell.angle_alpha   90.00
_cell.angle_beta   90.00
_cell.angle_gamma   90.00
#
_symmetry.space_group_name_H-M   'P 1'
#
loop_
_entity.id
_entity.type
_entity.pdbx_description
1 polymer ?
#
loop_
_entity_poly.entity_id
_entity_poly.type
_entity_poly.pdbx_seq_one_letter_code
_entity_poly.pdbx_strand_id
1 'polypeptide(L)'
;MNSITHTMARFALGLQYEDIPADAVHEAKRFLLDSVGCALAAVPNEDMQAAHRYIVALGGTPEATVIGSGHRTNIANGALMNALLVRALDYNDIYWEQDPSHPSDV
;
A
#
# COMPACT_ATOMS: atom_id res chain seq x y z
N MET A 1 17.12 -26.75 15.35
CA MET A 1 17.25 -25.77 14.26
C MET A 1 15.93 -25.03 14.15
N ASN A 2 15.95 -23.70 14.11
CA ASN A 2 14.74 -22.93 13.83
C ASN A 2 14.45 -23.01 12.32
N SER A 3 13.18 -23.14 11.94
CA SER A 3 12.79 -23.04 10.54
C SER A 3 12.99 -21.61 10.02
N ILE A 4 13.08 -21.44 8.70
CA ILE A 4 13.17 -20.10 8.08
C ILE A 4 11.98 -19.24 8.51
N THR A 5 10.77 -19.79 8.47
CA THR A 5 9.55 -19.12 8.94
C THR A 5 9.66 -18.65 10.40
N HIS A 6 10.22 -19.49 11.29
CA HIS A 6 10.42 -19.12 12.68
C HIS A 6 11.41 -17.96 12.83
N THR A 7 12.49 -17.94 12.04
CA THR A 7 13.46 -16.85 12.02
C THR A 7 12.83 -15.53 11.55
N MET A 8 12.04 -15.55 10.47
CA MET A 8 11.34 -14.36 9.96
C MET A 8 10.30 -13.83 10.96
N ALA A 9 9.50 -14.72 11.56
CA ALA A 9 8.51 -14.33 12.56
C ALA A 9 9.16 -13.68 13.79
N ARG A 10 10.30 -14.24 14.25
CA ARG A 10 11.06 -13.65 15.35
C ARG A 10 11.62 -12.27 15.03
N PHE A 11 12.11 -12.07 13.80
CA PHE A 11 12.56 -10.75 13.35
C PHE A 11 11.41 -9.74 13.38
N ALA A 12 10.28 -10.07 12.76
CA ALA A 12 9.12 -9.18 12.68
C ALA A 12 8.52 -8.82 14.06
N LEU A 13 8.48 -9.77 14.98
CA LEU A 13 7.99 -9.56 16.35
C LEU A 13 8.98 -8.80 17.25
N GLY A 14 10.28 -8.88 16.93
CA GLY A 14 11.34 -8.30 17.75
C GLY A 14 11.73 -6.88 17.36
N LEU A 15 11.49 -6.48 16.10
CA LEU A 15 11.91 -5.19 15.56
C LEU A 15 11.29 -4.02 16.34
N GLN A 16 12.13 -3.14 16.88
CA GLN A 16 11.73 -1.84 17.41
C GLN A 16 12.05 -0.74 16.41
N TYR A 17 11.38 0.42 16.55
CA TYR A 17 11.60 1.54 15.62
C TYR A 17 13.04 2.06 15.68
N GLU A 18 13.67 2.02 16.85
CA GLU A 18 15.05 2.43 17.09
C GLU A 18 16.08 1.52 16.41
N ASP A 19 15.69 0.28 16.08
CA ASP A 19 16.55 -0.67 15.36
C ASP A 19 16.59 -0.38 13.85
N ILE A 20 15.69 0.47 13.35
CA ILE A 20 15.59 0.76 11.91
C ILE A 20 16.67 1.78 11.51
N PRO A 21 17.53 1.46 10.53
CA PRO A 21 18.50 2.41 9.99
C PRO A 21 17.85 3.73 9.54
N ALA A 22 18.50 4.85 9.82
CA ALA A 22 17.93 6.18 9.56
C ALA A 22 17.67 6.44 8.06
N ASP A 23 18.50 5.88 7.19
CA ASP A 23 18.33 5.87 5.73
C ASP A 23 17.11 5.04 5.31
N ALA A 24 16.89 3.87 5.90
CA ALA A 24 15.69 3.07 5.63
C ALA A 24 14.40 3.81 6.05
N VAL A 25 14.39 4.48 7.20
CA VAL A 25 13.26 5.34 7.61
C VAL A 25 13.04 6.49 6.62
N HIS A 26 14.13 7.09 6.13
CA HIS A 26 14.05 8.18 5.16
C HIS A 26 13.42 7.71 3.84
N GLU A 27 13.89 6.60 3.28
CA GLU A 27 13.36 6.05 2.03
C GLU A 27 11.93 5.56 2.17
N ALA A 28 11.56 4.90 3.29
CA ALA A 28 10.17 4.50 3.53
C ALA A 28 9.19 5.69 3.50
N LYS A 29 9.59 6.85 4.02
CA LYS A 29 8.77 8.09 3.93
C LYS A 29 8.68 8.61 2.51
N ARG A 30 9.75 8.50 1.72
CA ARG A 30 9.76 8.92 0.32
C ARG A 30 8.88 8.02 -0.53
N PHE A 31 8.95 6.70 -0.35
CA PHE A 31 8.07 5.76 -1.04
C PHE A 31 6.60 5.97 -0.66
N LEU A 32 6.30 6.22 0.61
CA LEU A 32 4.94 6.57 1.01
C LEU A 32 4.42 7.84 0.31
N LEU A 33 5.25 8.88 0.20
CA LEU A 33 4.90 10.10 -0.52
C LEU A 33 4.66 9.85 -2.01
N ASP A 34 5.52 9.04 -2.63
CA ASP A 34 5.43 8.62 -4.03
C ASP A 34 4.14 7.83 -4.32
N SER A 35 3.83 6.81 -3.50
CA SER A 35 2.61 6.01 -3.61
C SER A 35 1.35 6.88 -3.50
N VAL A 36 1.29 7.81 -2.53
CA VAL A 36 0.14 8.73 -2.42
C VAL A 36 0.02 9.65 -3.64
N GLY A 37 1.16 10.11 -4.20
CA GLY A 37 1.18 10.88 -5.44
C GLY A 37 0.59 10.11 -6.62
N CYS A 38 1.03 8.87 -6.81
CA CYS A 38 0.53 7.97 -7.85
C CYS A 38 -0.98 7.70 -7.68
N ALA A 39 -1.41 7.40 -6.45
CA ALA A 39 -2.81 7.15 -6.15
C ALA A 39 -3.70 8.34 -6.50
N LEU A 40 -3.31 9.56 -6.13
CA LEU A 40 -4.06 10.78 -6.44
C LEU A 40 -4.11 11.04 -7.95
N ALA A 41 -3.02 10.79 -8.67
CA ALA A 41 -2.97 10.95 -10.12
C ALA A 41 -3.87 9.95 -10.86
N ALA A 42 -4.09 8.76 -10.29
CA ALA A 42 -4.93 7.71 -10.85
C ALA A 42 -6.44 7.90 -10.61
N VAL A 43 -6.85 8.70 -9.62
CA VAL A 43 -8.26 8.93 -9.26
C VAL A 43 -9.18 9.19 -10.47
N PRO A 44 -8.87 10.08 -11.43
CA PRO A 44 -9.78 10.38 -12.53
C PRO A 44 -9.86 9.28 -13.60
N ASN A 45 -9.02 8.24 -13.55
CA ASN A 45 -9.02 7.19 -14.56
C ASN A 45 -10.32 6.38 -14.56
N GLU A 46 -10.81 6.02 -15.74
CA GLU A 46 -12.12 5.37 -15.91
C GLU A 46 -12.21 4.00 -15.20
N ASP A 47 -11.12 3.24 -15.26
CA ASP A 47 -10.96 1.95 -14.57
C ASP A 47 -10.98 2.11 -13.05
N MET A 48 -10.32 3.12 -12.50
CA MET A 48 -10.35 3.45 -11.07
C MET A 48 -11.74 3.91 -10.62
N GLN A 49 -12.43 4.69 -11.45
CA GLN A 49 -13.83 5.06 -11.20
C GLN A 49 -14.76 3.84 -11.23
N ALA A 50 -14.52 2.86 -12.11
CA ALA A 50 -15.27 1.61 -12.15
C ALA A 50 -15.02 0.76 -10.90
N ALA A 51 -13.76 0.59 -10.50
CA ALA A 51 -13.39 -0.11 -9.27
C ALA A 51 -14.00 0.56 -8.03
N HIS A 52 -13.96 1.90 -7.95
CA HIS A 52 -14.56 2.64 -6.86
C HIS A 52 -16.08 2.43 -6.77
N ARG A 53 -16.80 2.45 -7.90
CA ARG A 53 -18.25 2.14 -7.92
C ARG A 53 -18.53 0.72 -7.41
N TYR A 54 -17.69 -0.25 -7.77
CA TYR A 54 -17.79 -1.62 -7.27
C TYR A 54 -17.60 -1.68 -5.75
N ILE A 55 -16.57 -1.01 -5.21
CA ILE A 55 -16.32 -0.93 -3.77
C ILE A 55 -17.47 -0.26 -3.02
N VAL A 56 -18.03 0.82 -3.56
CA VAL A 56 -19.21 1.49 -2.99
C VAL A 56 -20.40 0.54 -2.93
N ALA A 57 -20.62 -0.27 -3.98
CA ALA A 57 -21.71 -1.25 -4.02
C ALA A 57 -21.56 -2.38 -3.00
N LEU A 58 -20.32 -2.79 -2.69
CA LEU A 58 -20.03 -3.75 -1.61
C LEU A 58 -20.33 -3.18 -0.22
N GLY A 59 -20.26 -1.86 -0.05
CA GLY A 59 -20.42 -1.20 1.25
C GLY A 59 -19.33 -1.61 2.25
N GLY A 60 -19.67 -1.60 3.55
CA GLY A 60 -18.77 -1.99 4.64
C GLY A 60 -18.79 -1.00 5.80
N THR A 61 -18.35 -1.46 6.98
CA THR A 61 -18.19 -0.60 8.16
C THR A 61 -17.16 0.49 7.85
N PRO A 62 -17.44 1.79 8.12
CA PRO A 62 -16.55 2.89 7.72
C PRO A 62 -15.31 2.96 8.63
N GLU A 63 -14.31 2.15 8.33
CA GLU A 63 -13.05 2.00 9.08
C GLU A 63 -11.88 2.64 8.32
N ALA A 64 -11.80 2.43 7.01
CA ALA A 64 -10.76 2.95 6.14
C ALA A 64 -11.32 3.99 5.15
N THR A 65 -10.46 4.94 4.76
CA THR A 65 -10.79 5.99 3.77
C THR A 65 -10.16 5.65 2.43
N VAL A 66 -10.94 5.81 1.35
CA VAL A 66 -10.45 5.71 -0.03
C VAL A 66 -9.77 7.02 -0.42
N ILE A 67 -8.53 6.94 -0.91
CA ILE A 67 -7.74 8.09 -1.33
C ILE A 67 -8.47 8.85 -2.45
N GLY A 68 -8.49 10.18 -2.34
CA GLY A 68 -9.03 11.08 -3.38
C GLY A 68 -10.55 11.23 -3.41
N SER A 69 -11.34 10.27 -2.88
CA SER A 69 -12.81 10.37 -2.89
C SER A 69 -13.42 10.75 -1.54
N GLY A 70 -12.71 10.52 -0.42
CA GLY A 70 -13.24 10.72 0.94
C GLY A 70 -14.31 9.69 1.35
N HIS A 71 -14.67 8.76 0.46
CA HIS A 71 -15.53 7.63 0.77
C HIS A 71 -14.86 6.75 1.84
N ARG A 72 -15.66 6.20 2.77
CA ARG A 72 -15.18 5.29 3.81
C ARG A 72 -15.89 3.94 3.73
N THR A 73 -15.12 2.86 3.88
CA THR A 73 -15.56 1.46 3.81
C THR A 73 -14.76 0.61 4.81
N ASN A 74 -14.96 -0.71 4.82
CA ASN A 74 -14.21 -1.62 5.69
C ASN A 74 -12.72 -1.67 5.31
N ILE A 75 -11.88 -2.17 6.22
CA ILE A 75 -10.42 -2.18 6.04
C ILE A 75 -10.00 -2.91 4.76
N ALA A 76 -10.60 -4.07 4.46
CA ALA A 76 -10.23 -4.88 3.29
C ALA A 76 -10.54 -4.17 1.96
N ASN A 77 -11.73 -3.58 1.84
CA ASN A 77 -12.13 -2.85 0.65
C ASN A 77 -11.33 -1.55 0.47
N GLY A 78 -11.05 -0.86 1.58
CA GLY A 78 -10.23 0.36 1.57
C GLY A 78 -8.80 0.06 1.11
N ALA A 79 -8.17 -0.98 1.66
CA ALA A 79 -6.83 -1.42 1.26
C ALA A 79 -6.79 -1.82 -0.23
N LEU A 80 -7.76 -2.63 -0.69
CA LEU A 80 -7.84 -3.02 -2.09
C LEU A 80 -7.95 -1.80 -3.02
N MET A 81 -8.84 -0.86 -2.72
CA MET A 81 -9.05 0.32 -3.57
C MET A 81 -7.81 1.23 -3.58
N ASN A 82 -7.17 1.44 -2.44
CA ASN A 82 -5.98 2.28 -2.34
C ASN A 82 -4.79 1.66 -3.09
N ALA A 83 -4.58 0.34 -2.95
CA ALA A 83 -3.53 -0.37 -3.68
C ALA A 83 -3.74 -0.31 -5.20
N LEU A 84 -4.99 -0.45 -5.67
CA LEU A 84 -5.33 -0.28 -7.08
C LEU A 84 -4.99 1.12 -7.58
N LEU A 85 -5.30 2.16 -6.81
CA LEU A 85 -4.97 3.54 -7.16
C LEU A 85 -3.45 3.75 -7.26
N VAL A 86 -2.67 3.24 -6.31
CA VAL A 86 -1.20 3.34 -6.33
C VAL A 86 -0.63 2.69 -7.59
N ARG A 87 -1.10 1.48 -7.93
CA ARG A 87 -0.60 0.67 -9.05
C ARG A 87 -1.08 1.12 -10.42
N ALA A 88 -2.20 1.85 -10.52
CA ALA A 88 -2.90 2.06 -11.79
C ALA A 88 -2.06 2.66 -12.93
N LEU A 89 -1.06 3.47 -12.60
CA LEU A 89 -0.21 4.16 -13.58
C LEU A 89 1.12 3.45 -13.85
N ASP A 90 1.42 2.39 -13.11
CA ASP A 90 2.71 1.69 -13.11
C ASP A 90 3.90 2.65 -12.91
N TYR A 91 3.69 3.64 -12.02
CA TYR A 91 4.60 4.78 -11.84
C TYR A 91 5.26 4.83 -10.45
N ASN A 92 4.81 3.96 -9.53
CA ASN A 92 5.39 3.90 -8.19
C ASN A 92 6.70 3.10 -8.16
N ASP A 93 7.37 3.20 -7.02
CA ASP A 93 8.63 2.54 -6.67
C ASP A 93 8.84 1.14 -7.25
N ILE A 94 10.10 0.85 -7.64
CA ILE A 94 10.51 -0.47 -8.08
C ILE A 94 11.74 -0.93 -7.28
N TYR A 95 11.68 -2.17 -6.79
CA TYR A 95 12.80 -2.88 -6.21
C TYR A 95 13.45 -3.75 -7.28
N TRP A 96 14.69 -3.44 -7.66
CA TRP A 96 15.35 -4.05 -8.82
C TRP A 96 16.50 -4.98 -8.43
N GLU A 97 16.17 -6.08 -7.75
CA GLU A 97 17.14 -7.11 -7.35
C GLU A 97 16.76 -8.47 -7.96
N GLN A 98 16.76 -9.53 -7.15
CA GLN A 98 16.54 -10.90 -7.62
C GLN A 98 15.11 -11.17 -8.10
N ASP A 99 14.13 -10.45 -7.55
CA ASP A 99 12.73 -10.50 -7.94
C ASP A 99 12.18 -9.07 -8.09
N PRO A 100 12.17 -8.52 -9.32
CA PRO A 100 11.66 -7.18 -9.58
C PRO A 100 10.21 -7.04 -9.11
N SER A 101 9.98 -6.11 -8.19
CA SER A 101 8.68 -5.94 -7.56
C SER A 101 8.42 -4.49 -7.18
N HIS A 102 7.17 -4.19 -6.87
CA HIS A 102 6.75 -2.87 -6.40
C HIS A 102 6.19 -3.00 -4.97
N PRO A 103 7.04 -2.89 -3.94
CA PRO A 103 6.68 -3.25 -2.58
C PRO A 103 5.78 -2.22 -1.88
N SER A 104 5.65 -0.99 -2.41
CA SER A 104 4.88 0.08 -1.76
C SER A 104 3.44 0.23 -2.25
N ASP A 105 2.87 -0.84 -2.79
CA ASP A 105 1.42 -0.96 -3.04
C ASP A 105 0.68 -1.06 -1.71
N VAL A 106 0.17 0.08 -1.23
CA VAL A 106 -0.47 0.26 0.08
C VAL A 106 -1.97 0.43 0.03
#